data_AF-A0A930AM51-F1
#
_entry.id   AF-A0A930AM51-F1
#
_cell.length_a   1.000
_cell.length_b   1.000
_cell.length_c   1.000
_cell.angle_alpha   90.00
_cell.angle_beta   90.00
_cell.angle_gamma   90.00
#
_symmetry.space_group_name_H-M   'P 1'
#
loop_
_entity.id
_entity.type
_entity.pdbx_description
1 polymer ?
#
loop_
_entity_poly.entity_id
_entity_poly.type
_entity_poly.pdbx_seq_one_letter_code
_entity_poly.pdbx_strand_id
1 'polypeptide(L)'
;MARKTKAQQQAEQNKLIVRVITIVILFAFAILGFTKAGIVGLFIYNLLGYLAGNLYWFVIAMVIIVLLINIIRRKQSEEEISWIPIILLISALLLLEAYIAVPNVTGMDALYDYINHTVDYFMPDSTLKFSGGIYGIFLYAISSMMFNRIGTVC
;
A
#
# COMPACT_ATOMS: atom_id res chain seq x y z
N MET A 1 -16.30 16.72 38.28
CA MET A 1 -16.68 15.83 37.15
C MET A 1 -17.91 16.41 36.47
N ALA A 2 -17.79 16.99 35.27
CA ALA A 2 -18.94 17.51 34.54
C ALA A 2 -19.73 16.35 33.90
N ARG A 3 -21.03 16.28 34.16
CA ARG A 3 -21.95 15.26 33.61
C ARG A 3 -22.14 15.55 32.12
N LYS A 4 -21.47 14.78 31.25
CA LYS A 4 -21.67 14.83 29.79
C LYS A 4 -23.17 14.67 29.46
N THR A 5 -23.70 15.49 28.56
CA THR A 5 -25.11 15.46 28.15
C THR A 5 -25.44 14.16 27.40
N LYS A 6 -26.69 13.67 27.49
CA LYS A 6 -27.15 12.45 26.78
C LYS A 6 -26.81 12.46 25.28
N ALA A 7 -26.87 13.64 24.64
CA ALA A 7 -26.48 13.83 23.24
C ALA A 7 -24.96 13.63 23.00
N GLN A 8 -24.10 14.05 23.92
CA GLN A 8 -22.65 13.81 23.84
C GLN A 8 -22.31 12.33 24.03
N GLN A 9 -22.99 11.64 24.95
CA GLN A 9 -22.84 10.20 25.15
C GLN A 9 -23.31 9.40 23.93
N GLN A 10 -24.42 9.80 23.31
CA GLN A 10 -24.95 9.14 22.10
C GLN A 10 -24.07 9.38 20.87
N ALA A 11 -23.48 10.58 20.73
CA ALA A 11 -22.51 10.86 19.67
C ALA A 11 -21.20 10.05 19.85
N GLU A 12 -20.74 9.87 21.08
CA GLU A 12 -19.56 9.05 21.40
C GLU A 12 -19.83 7.55 21.13
N GLN A 13 -21.03 7.06 21.47
CA GLN A 13 -21.48 5.70 21.13
C GLN A 13 -21.63 5.49 19.62
N ASN A 14 -22.22 6.43 18.88
CA ASN A 14 -22.32 6.33 17.42
C ASN A 14 -20.94 6.29 16.74
N LYS A 15 -19.97 7.07 17.24
CA LYS A 15 -18.58 7.01 16.75
C LYS A 15 -17.94 5.64 16.99
N LEU A 16 -18.20 5.03 18.15
CA LEU A 16 -17.73 3.67 18.43
C LEU A 16 -18.38 2.64 17.51
N ILE A 17 -19.71 2.70 17.31
CA ILE A 17 -20.44 1.78 16.42
C ILE A 17 -19.93 1.89 14.98
N VAL A 18 -19.82 3.11 14.44
CA VAL A 18 -19.30 3.34 13.09
C VAL A 18 -17.88 2.81 12.98
N ARG A 19 -17.00 3.11 13.95
CA ARG A 19 -15.62 2.60 13.96
C ARG A 19 -15.57 1.06 13.92
N VAL A 20 -16.40 0.38 14.71
CA VAL A 20 -16.47 -1.09 14.72
C VAL A 20 -16.96 -1.63 13.37
N ILE A 21 -18.03 -1.07 12.81
CA ILE A 21 -18.55 -1.47 11.49
C ILE A 21 -17.47 -1.28 10.42
N THR A 22 -16.76 -0.15 10.42
CA THR A 22 -15.66 0.12 9.49
C THR A 22 -14.54 -0.93 9.63
N ILE A 23 -14.13 -1.26 10.85
CA ILE A 23 -13.08 -2.29 11.08
C ILE A 23 -13.53 -3.64 10.53
N VAL A 24 -14.77 -4.05 10.78
CA VAL A 24 -15.32 -5.34 10.30
C VAL A 24 -15.32 -5.39 8.76
N ILE A 25 -15.78 -4.31 8.10
CA ILE A 25 -15.80 -4.23 6.63
C ILE A 25 -14.38 -4.29 6.06
N LEU A 26 -13.44 -3.55 6.63
CA LEU A 26 -12.04 -3.58 6.20
C LEU A 26 -11.43 -4.97 6.37
N PHE A 27 -11.73 -5.66 7.46
CA PHE A 27 -11.24 -7.01 7.71
C PHE A 27 -11.83 -8.02 6.71
N ALA A 28 -13.13 -7.90 6.37
CA ALA A 28 -13.75 -8.72 5.35
C ALA A 28 -13.10 -8.50 3.97
N PHE A 29 -12.86 -7.24 3.56
CA PHE A 29 -12.16 -6.94 2.31
C PHE A 29 -10.72 -7.45 2.30
N ALA A 30 -10.01 -7.37 3.43
CA ALA A 30 -8.66 -7.91 3.55
C ALA A 30 -8.64 -9.43 3.35
N ILE A 31 -9.58 -10.16 3.95
CA ILE A 31 -9.72 -11.62 3.77
C ILE A 31 -10.07 -11.95 2.32
N LEU A 32 -11.02 -11.23 1.71
CA LEU A 32 -11.41 -11.44 0.31
C LEU A 32 -10.22 -11.22 -0.65
N GLY A 33 -9.45 -10.15 -0.45
CA GLY A 33 -8.23 -9.88 -1.21
C GLY A 33 -7.15 -10.95 -1.01
N PHE A 34 -6.95 -11.41 0.24
CA PHE A 34 -5.96 -12.45 0.57
C PHE A 34 -6.30 -13.80 -0.06
N THR A 35 -7.55 -14.22 0.08
CA THR A 35 -8.04 -15.50 -0.45
C THR A 35 -8.28 -15.48 -1.96
N LYS A 36 -8.24 -14.29 -2.58
CA LYS A 36 -8.68 -14.07 -3.97
C LYS A 36 -10.09 -14.62 -4.23
N ALA A 37 -10.95 -14.60 -3.20
CA ALA A 37 -12.25 -15.24 -3.26
C ALA A 37 -13.24 -14.42 -4.10
N GLY A 38 -13.67 -15.03 -5.21
CA GLY A 38 -14.61 -14.42 -6.14
C GLY A 38 -14.05 -13.20 -6.88
N ILE A 39 -14.91 -12.55 -7.67
CA ILE A 39 -14.54 -11.41 -8.53
C ILE A 39 -14.00 -10.25 -7.70
N VAL A 40 -14.63 -9.96 -6.55
CA VAL A 40 -14.23 -8.85 -5.68
C VAL A 40 -12.86 -9.12 -5.04
N GLY A 41 -12.62 -10.35 -4.57
CA GLY A 41 -11.33 -10.71 -3.98
C GLY A 41 -10.18 -10.64 -4.99
N LEU A 42 -10.40 -11.16 -6.20
CA LEU A 42 -9.43 -11.08 -7.30
C LEU A 42 -9.17 -9.63 -7.71
N PHE A 43 -10.21 -8.80 -7.78
CA PHE A 43 -10.07 -7.38 -8.08
C PHE A 43 -9.23 -6.65 -7.03
N ILE A 44 -9.48 -6.89 -5.74
CA ILE A 44 -8.69 -6.29 -4.64
C ILE A 44 -7.24 -6.76 -4.71
N TYR A 45 -7.00 -8.05 -4.94
CA TYR A 45 -5.66 -8.60 -5.11
C TYR A 45 -4.91 -7.92 -6.26
N ASN A 46 -5.53 -7.83 -7.44
CA ASN A 46 -4.94 -7.20 -8.61
C ASN A 46 -4.73 -5.69 -8.42
N LEU A 47 -5.66 -5.01 -7.72
CA LEU A 47 -5.53 -3.60 -7.40
C LEU A 47 -4.33 -3.34 -6.48
N LEU A 48 -4.18 -4.13 -5.41
CA LEU A 48 -3.07 -3.99 -4.48
C LEU A 48 -1.73 -4.31 -5.16
N GLY A 49 -1.69 -5.36 -5.98
CA GLY A 49 -0.52 -5.70 -6.79
C GLY A 49 -0.19 -4.61 -7.80
N TYR A 50 -1.19 -4.06 -8.50
CA TYR A 50 -0.98 -2.98 -9.47
C TYR A 50 -0.43 -1.71 -8.81
N LEU A 51 -0.87 -1.40 -7.59
CA LEU A 51 -0.42 -0.21 -6.86
C LEU A 51 0.97 -0.39 -6.24
N ALA A 52 1.13 -1.42 -5.41
CA ALA A 52 2.29 -1.64 -4.54
C ALA A 52 3.16 -2.83 -4.95
N GLY A 53 2.93 -3.37 -6.14
CA GLY A 53 3.75 -4.41 -6.72
C GLY A 53 3.61 -5.76 -6.05
N ASN A 54 4.56 -6.64 -6.33
CA ASN A 54 4.64 -7.97 -5.74
C ASN A 54 4.86 -7.94 -4.22
N LEU A 55 5.39 -6.81 -3.71
CA LEU A 55 5.64 -6.59 -2.29
C LEU A 55 4.47 -5.95 -1.54
N TYR A 56 3.27 -5.86 -2.13
CA TYR A 56 2.12 -5.23 -1.45
C TYR A 56 1.83 -5.86 -0.07
N TRP A 57 2.06 -7.17 0.10
CA TRP A 57 1.96 -7.84 1.41
C TRP A 57 2.94 -7.28 2.44
N PHE A 58 4.19 -7.04 2.03
CA PHE A 58 5.21 -6.43 2.89
C PHE A 58 4.86 -4.98 3.23
N VAL A 59 4.32 -4.23 2.28
CA VAL A 59 3.84 -2.85 2.52
C VAL A 59 2.73 -2.86 3.58
N ILE A 60 1.75 -3.75 3.46
CA ILE A 60 0.67 -3.90 4.46
C ILE A 60 1.25 -4.32 5.81
N ALA A 61 2.15 -5.30 5.83
CA ALA A 61 2.78 -5.78 7.07
C ALA A 61 3.56 -4.67 7.79
N MET A 62 4.35 -3.87 7.07
CA MET A 62 5.07 -2.73 7.65
C MET A 62 4.13 -1.69 8.25
N VAL A 63 3.05 -1.33 7.55
CA VAL A 63 2.04 -0.41 8.08
C VAL A 63 1.41 -0.96 9.36
N ILE A 64 1.05 -2.24 9.39
CA ILE A 64 0.49 -2.89 10.59
C ILE A 64 1.49 -2.85 11.75
N ILE A 65 2.76 -3.21 11.51
CA ILE A 65 3.81 -3.17 12.53
C ILE A 65 3.95 -1.77 13.12
N VAL A 66 4.01 -0.74 12.28
CA VAL A 66 4.11 0.67 12.73
C VAL A 66 2.89 1.09 13.55
N LEU A 67 1.68 0.69 13.13
CA LEU A 67 0.46 0.96 13.90
C LEU A 67 0.47 0.25 15.26
N LEU A 68 0.93 -1.00 15.33
CA LEU A 68 1.06 -1.74 16.59
C LEU A 68 2.09 -1.07 17.52
N ILE A 69 3.26 -0.67 17.00
CA ILE A 69 4.27 0.05 17.77
C ILE A 69 3.70 1.39 18.26
N ASN A 70 2.95 2.13 17.43
CA ASN A 70 2.29 3.37 17.83
C ASN A 70 1.27 3.15 18.97
N ILE A 71 0.49 2.06 18.94
CA ILE A 71 -0.45 1.72 20.02
C ILE A 71 0.29 1.39 21.32
N ILE A 72 1.40 0.65 21.25
CA ILE A 72 2.21 0.28 22.41
C ILE A 72 2.92 1.53 22.98
N ARG A 73 3.55 2.34 22.12
CA ARG A 73 4.26 3.57 22.53
C ARG A 73 3.32 4.63 23.06
N ARG A 74 2.08 4.77 22.55
CA ARG A 74 1.08 5.67 23.14
C ARG A 74 0.78 5.38 24.62
N LYS A 75 1.05 4.16 25.12
CA LYS A 75 0.95 3.85 26.55
C LYS A 75 2.19 4.26 27.37
N GLN A 76 3.31 4.60 26.73
CA GLN A 76 4.61 4.85 27.36
C GLN A 76 5.21 6.25 27.08
N SER A 77 4.91 6.89 25.95
CA SER A 77 5.36 8.24 25.58
C SER A 77 4.38 8.93 24.62
N GLU A 78 4.26 10.26 24.69
CA GLU A 78 3.41 11.05 23.77
C GLU A 78 4.03 11.32 22.39
N GLU A 79 5.30 10.96 22.17
CA GLU A 79 5.96 11.19 20.87
C GLU A 79 5.40 10.26 19.78
N GLU A 80 4.86 10.87 18.73
CA GLU A 80 4.39 10.16 17.55
C GLU A 80 5.58 9.62 16.74
N ILE A 81 5.47 8.39 16.23
CA ILE A 81 6.48 7.82 15.34
C ILE A 81 6.46 8.58 14.03
N SER A 82 7.62 9.09 13.61
CA SER A 82 7.77 9.68 12.27
C SER A 82 7.57 8.62 11.20
N TRP A 83 6.67 8.92 10.25
CA TRP A 83 6.40 8.05 9.11
C TRP A 83 7.46 8.11 8.02
N ILE A 84 8.36 9.11 8.06
CA ILE A 84 9.33 9.38 7.00
C ILE A 84 10.24 8.17 6.73
N PRO A 85 10.89 7.53 7.74
CA PRO A 85 11.78 6.40 7.47
C PRO A 85 11.06 5.20 6.87
N ILE A 86 9.80 4.99 7.26
CA ILE A 86 8.97 3.88 6.78
C ILE A 86 8.60 4.10 5.30
N ILE A 87 8.18 5.32 4.94
CA ILE A 87 7.86 5.68 3.56
C ILE A 87 9.10 5.57 2.68
N LEU A 88 10.27 5.99 3.15
CA LEU A 88 11.53 5.86 2.43
C LEU A 88 11.90 4.39 2.21
N LEU A 89 11.75 3.55 3.24
CA LEU A 89 12.03 2.12 3.13
C LEU A 89 11.08 1.43 2.14
N ILE A 90 9.78 1.71 2.21
CA ILE A 90 8.79 1.19 1.25
C ILE A 90 9.14 1.65 -0.16
N SER A 91 9.40 2.95 -0.34
CA SER A 91 9.78 3.53 -1.64
C SER A 91 11.02 2.84 -2.22
N ALA A 92 12.05 2.59 -1.40
CA ALA A 92 13.27 1.91 -1.83
C ALA A 92 13.01 0.47 -2.27
N LEU A 93 12.19 -0.28 -1.54
CA LEU A 93 11.83 -1.65 -1.90
C LEU A 93 11.01 -1.73 -3.19
N LEU A 94 10.03 -0.84 -3.35
CA LEU A 94 9.20 -0.79 -4.57
C LEU A 94 10.04 -0.37 -5.78
N LEU A 95 10.94 0.60 -5.61
CA LEU A 95 11.88 1.00 -6.66
C LEU A 95 12.82 -0.15 -7.04
N LEU A 96 13.33 -0.91 -6.06
CA LEU A 96 14.21 -2.05 -6.31
C LEU A 96 13.51 -3.15 -7.12
N GLU A 97 12.28 -3.50 -6.76
CA GLU A 97 11.48 -4.46 -7.55
C GLU A 97 11.25 -3.97 -8.98
N ALA A 98 10.94 -2.68 -9.15
CA ALA A 98 10.78 -2.07 -10.47
C ALA A 98 12.07 -2.13 -11.30
N TYR A 99 13.23 -1.83 -10.69
CA TYR A 99 14.54 -1.93 -11.33
C TYR A 99 14.84 -3.35 -11.84
N ILE A 100 14.52 -4.37 -11.04
CA ILE A 100 14.76 -5.78 -11.39
C ILE A 100 13.84 -6.22 -12.54
N ALA A 101 12.57 -5.81 -12.50
CA ALA A 101 11.56 -6.26 -13.44
C ALA A 101 11.56 -5.54 -14.79
N VAL A 102 12.13 -4.33 -14.88
CA VAL A 102 12.18 -3.52 -16.12
C VAL A 102 13.63 -3.46 -16.64
N PRO A 103 14.10 -4.50 -17.36
CA PRO A 103 15.43 -4.48 -17.95
C PRO A 103 15.47 -3.55 -19.17
N ASN A 104 16.52 -2.73 -19.25
CA ASN A 104 16.88 -1.94 -20.43
C ASN A 104 15.92 -0.83 -20.87
N VAL A 105 14.89 -0.51 -20.07
CA VAL A 105 14.02 0.65 -20.28
C VAL A 105 14.22 1.64 -19.14
N THR A 106 14.35 2.93 -19.45
CA THR A 106 14.58 4.01 -18.48
C THR A 106 13.57 5.12 -18.67
N GLY A 107 13.32 5.88 -17.62
CA GLY A 107 12.46 7.04 -17.66
C GLY A 107 10.99 6.72 -17.90
N MET A 108 10.29 7.70 -18.45
CA MET A 108 8.84 7.66 -18.59
C MET A 108 8.34 6.52 -19.48
N ASP A 109 9.17 6.01 -20.39
CA ASP A 109 8.84 4.85 -21.21
C ASP A 109 8.53 3.61 -20.35
N ALA A 110 9.26 3.42 -19.24
CA ALA A 110 8.98 2.33 -18.29
C ALA A 110 7.61 2.50 -17.61
N LEU A 111 7.22 3.75 -17.32
CA LEU A 111 5.92 4.04 -16.72
C LEU A 111 4.79 3.89 -17.73
N TYR A 112 4.96 4.41 -18.94
CA TYR A 112 3.95 4.33 -19.99
C TYR A 112 3.69 2.88 -20.40
N ASP A 113 4.74 2.07 -20.52
CA ASP A 113 4.59 0.63 -20.77
C ASP A 113 3.72 -0.03 -19.70
N TYR A 114 3.98 0.26 -18.42
CA TYR A 114 3.18 -0.29 -17.32
C TYR A 114 1.71 0.17 -17.36
N ILE A 115 1.47 1.46 -17.61
CA ILE A 115 0.12 2.03 -17.69
C ILE A 115 -0.64 1.46 -18.89
N ASN A 116 0.02 1.25 -20.03
CA ASN A 116 -0.63 0.70 -21.22
C ASN A 116 -1.14 -0.74 -21.00
N HIS A 117 -0.50 -1.49 -20.10
CA HIS A 117 -0.93 -2.84 -19.70
C HIS A 117 -1.88 -2.85 -18.49
N THR A 118 -2.41 -1.69 -18.06
CA THR A 118 -3.28 -1.61 -16.87
C THR A 118 -4.44 -2.61 -16.94
N VAL A 119 -5.15 -2.66 -18.07
CA VAL A 119 -6.33 -3.54 -18.23
C VAL A 119 -5.94 -5.01 -18.10
N ASP A 120 -4.78 -5.38 -18.62
CA ASP A 120 -4.29 -6.76 -18.63
C ASP A 120 -4.02 -7.28 -17.21
N TYR A 121 -3.64 -6.43 -16.26
CA TYR A 121 -3.50 -6.82 -14.85
C TYR A 121 -4.81 -7.22 -14.16
N PHE A 122 -5.96 -6.80 -14.70
CA PHE A 122 -7.28 -7.12 -14.15
C PHE A 122 -8.01 -8.22 -14.91
N MET A 123 -7.41 -8.76 -15.98
CA MET A 123 -7.97 -9.91 -16.68
C MET A 123 -7.78 -11.22 -15.86
N PRO A 124 -8.77 -12.12 -15.83
CA PRO A 124 -8.70 -13.37 -15.06
C PRO A 124 -7.51 -14.27 -15.44
N ASP A 125 -7.12 -14.25 -16.71
CA ASP A 125 -6.08 -15.12 -17.28
C ASP A 125 -4.72 -14.40 -17.41
N SER A 126 -4.54 -13.28 -16.71
CA SER A 126 -3.32 -12.49 -16.78
C SER A 126 -2.10 -13.25 -16.27
N THR A 127 -1.04 -13.27 -17.07
CA THR A 127 0.27 -13.82 -16.68
C THR A 127 1.27 -12.74 -16.27
N LEU A 128 0.83 -11.47 -16.24
CA LEU A 128 1.68 -10.34 -15.89
C LEU A 128 2.06 -10.37 -14.41
N LYS A 129 3.33 -10.05 -14.12
CA LYS A 129 3.84 -9.95 -12.75
C LYS A 129 3.80 -8.51 -12.28
N PHE A 130 3.39 -8.30 -11.04
CA PHE A 130 3.14 -6.97 -10.49
C PHE A 130 4.40 -6.09 -10.25
N SER A 131 5.62 -6.59 -10.46
CA SER A 131 6.86 -5.77 -10.36
C SER A 131 6.90 -4.95 -9.05
N GLY A 132 7.41 -3.71 -9.06
CA GLY A 132 7.28 -2.73 -7.97
C GLY A 132 5.94 -1.98 -7.91
N GLY A 133 4.97 -2.36 -8.75
CA GLY A 133 3.71 -1.64 -8.91
C GLY A 133 3.90 -0.29 -9.60
N ILE A 134 2.80 0.43 -9.79
CA ILE A 134 2.84 1.76 -10.39
C ILE A 134 3.68 2.73 -9.55
N TYR A 135 3.67 2.60 -8.21
CA TYR A 135 4.49 3.45 -7.35
C TYR A 135 5.98 3.17 -7.52
N GLY A 136 6.40 1.90 -7.53
CA GLY A 136 7.79 1.54 -7.75
C GLY A 136 8.28 1.93 -9.15
N ILE A 137 7.46 1.72 -10.18
CA ILE A 137 7.80 2.06 -11.56
C ILE A 137 7.84 3.56 -11.78
N PHE A 138 6.95 4.32 -11.16
CA PHE A 138 7.02 5.79 -11.18
C PHE A 138 8.31 6.32 -10.53
N LEU A 139 8.66 5.78 -9.36
CA LEU A 139 9.91 6.12 -8.67
C LEU A 139 11.14 5.74 -9.52
N TYR A 140 11.13 4.53 -10.11
CA TYR A 140 12.18 4.07 -11.02
C TYR A 140 12.30 4.96 -12.27
N ALA A 141 11.18 5.36 -12.87
CA ALA A 141 11.16 6.22 -14.05
C ALA A 141 11.86 7.56 -13.75
N ILE A 142 11.48 8.24 -12.68
CA ILE A 142 12.09 9.52 -12.31
C ILE A 142 13.58 9.34 -11.96
N SER A 143 13.91 8.37 -11.10
CA SER A 143 15.30 8.14 -10.69
C SER A 143 16.20 7.75 -11.85
N SER A 144 15.71 6.94 -12.79
CA SER A 144 16.50 6.52 -13.97
C SER A 144 16.67 7.64 -15.00
N MET A 145 15.77 8.62 -15.08
CA MET A 145 16.01 9.85 -15.86
C MET A 145 17.10 10.72 -15.23
N MET A 146 17.11 10.80 -13.90
CA MET A 146 18.05 11.66 -13.18
C MET A 146 19.46 11.05 -13.09
N PHE A 147 19.55 9.75 -12.82
CA PHE A 147 20.79 9.07 -12.43
C PHE A 147 21.21 7.95 -13.38
N ASN A 148 20.48 7.75 -14.49
CA ASN A 148 20.58 6.56 -15.34
C ASN A 148 20.19 5.27 -14.57
N ARG A 149 20.01 4.15 -15.28
CA ARG A 149 19.57 2.88 -14.68
C ARG A 149 20.46 2.43 -13.53
N ILE A 150 21.78 2.43 -13.73
CA ILE A 150 22.74 1.97 -12.70
C ILE A 150 22.67 2.89 -11.47
N GLY A 151 22.69 4.21 -11.67
CA GLY A 151 22.65 5.17 -10.57
C GLY A 151 21.31 5.23 -9.82
N THR A 152 20.27 4.52 -10.28
CA THR A 152 18.97 4.44 -9.59
C THR A 152 19.01 3.58 -8.33
N VAL A 153 19.97 2.65 -8.24
CA VAL A 153 20.10 1.71 -7.12
C VAL A 153 21.45 1.82 -6.40
N CYS A 154 22.23 2.85 -6.70
CA CYS A 154 23.54 3.14 -6.09
C CYS A 154 23.44 4.17 -4.95
#